data_AF-A0A0H1R6I4-F1
#
_entry.id   AF-A0A0H1R6I4-F1
#
_cell.length_a   1.000
_cell.length_b   1.000
_cell.length_c   1.000
_cell.angle_alpha   90.00
_cell.angle_beta   90.00
_cell.angle_gamma   90.00
#
_symmetry.space_group_name_H-M   'P 1'
#
loop_
_entity.id
_entity.type
_entity.pdbx_description
1 polymer ?
#
loop_
_entity_poly.entity_id
_entity_poly.type
_entity_poly.pdbx_seq_one_letter_code
_entity_poly.pdbx_strand_id
1 'polypeptide(L)' 'MDDRNFAVWQESRTTAEWVYTFGDGKPEGQAGMKNLLGGKGANLAEMSNLGLPVPPGFSITTEICTS' A
#
# COMPACT_ATOMS: atom_id res chain seq x y z
N MET A 1 -17.21 -17.40 -32.83
CA MET A 1 -16.42 -17.57 -31.59
C MET A 1 -14.96 -17.53 -31.98
N ASP A 2 -14.32 -16.36 -31.90
CA ASP A 2 -12.87 -16.20 -32.13
C ASP A 2 -12.29 -15.64 -30.82
N ASP A 3 -11.46 -16.43 -30.14
CA ASP A 3 -10.90 -16.18 -28.80
C ASP A 3 -9.68 -15.23 -28.83
N ARG A 4 -9.62 -14.30 -29.80
CA ARG A 4 -8.43 -13.47 -30.04
C ARG A 4 -8.50 -12.05 -29.48
N ASN A 5 -9.27 -11.83 -28.41
CA ASN A 5 -9.38 -10.49 -27.82
C ASN A 5 -9.36 -10.46 -26.29
N PHE A 6 -8.57 -11.33 -25.64
CA PHE A 6 -8.29 -11.21 -24.20
C PHE A 6 -7.03 -10.39 -23.88
N ALA A 7 -6.21 -10.06 -24.89
CA ALA A 7 -4.94 -9.37 -24.73
C ALA A 7 -4.98 -7.84 -24.98
N VAL A 8 -6.14 -7.28 -25.38
CA VAL A 8 -6.28 -5.83 -25.69
C VAL A 8 -6.74 -4.99 -24.48
N TRP A 9 -7.11 -5.60 -23.35
CA TRP A 9 -7.59 -4.89 -22.15
C TRP A 9 -6.54 -4.65 -21.05
N GLN A 10 -5.25 -4.92 -21.30
CA GLN A 10 -4.19 -4.49 -20.38
C GLN A 10 -3.81 -3.03 -20.65
N GLU A 11 -4.79 -2.14 -20.52
CA GLU A 11 -4.47 -0.75 -20.24
C GLU A 11 -3.86 -0.74 -18.84
N SER A 12 -2.57 -0.38 -18.76
CA SER A 12 -1.84 -0.21 -17.52
C SER A 12 -2.52 0.87 -16.68
N ARG A 13 -3.55 0.47 -15.94
CA ARG A 13 -4.07 1.25 -14.83
C ARG A 13 -2.90 1.38 -13.88
N THR A 14 -2.26 2.54 -13.85
CA THR A 14 -1.55 2.97 -12.65
C THR A 14 -2.63 3.16 -11.60
N THR A 15 -3.14 2.06 -11.05
CA THR A 15 -4.06 2.09 -9.92
C THR A 15 -3.29 2.79 -8.83
N ALA A 16 -3.71 4.01 -8.48
CA ALA A 16 -3.17 4.70 -7.33
C ALA A 16 -3.22 3.69 -6.16
N GLU A 17 -2.05 3.39 -5.60
CA GLU A 17 -1.94 2.38 -4.55
C GLU A 17 -2.49 3.00 -3.27
N TRP A 18 -3.64 2.49 -2.83
CA TRP A 18 -4.40 3.06 -1.72
C TRP A 18 -4.19 2.32 -0.40
N VAL A 19 -3.60 1.13 -0.46
CA VAL A 19 -3.43 0.23 0.68
C VAL A 19 -1.95 -0.09 0.79
N TYR A 20 -1.40 0.19 1.95
CA TYR A 20 -0.01 -0.09 2.31
C TYR A 20 0.00 -1.06 3.49
N THR A 21 0.56 -2.24 3.31
CA THR A 21 0.63 -3.27 4.35
C THR A 21 1.81 -3.05 5.30
N PHE A 22 1.72 -3.56 6.52
CA PHE A 22 2.82 -3.62 7.47
C PHE A 22 2.73 -4.91 8.29
N GLY A 23 3.85 -5.35 8.84
CA GLY A 23 3.99 -6.66 9.46
C GLY A 23 4.31 -7.76 8.44
N ASP A 24 4.36 -9.00 8.92
CA ASP A 24 4.60 -10.23 8.12
C ASP A 24 5.88 -10.21 7.25
N GLY A 25 6.88 -9.42 7.65
CA GLY A 25 8.18 -9.34 6.97
C GLY A 25 8.16 -8.62 5.61
N LYS A 26 7.03 -8.01 5.21
CA LYS A 26 6.90 -7.25 3.96
C LYS A 26 6.15 -5.92 4.17
N PRO A 27 6.65 -5.01 5.02
CA PRO A 27 6.03 -3.70 5.17
C PRO A 27 6.19 -2.84 3.93
N GLU A 28 5.08 -2.27 3.48
CA GLU A 28 4.96 -1.25 2.46
C GLU A 28 4.86 0.10 3.16
N GLY A 29 5.86 0.95 2.94
CA GLY A 29 5.95 2.29 3.52
C GLY A 29 7.08 2.45 4.54
N GLN A 30 7.26 3.68 5.02
CA GLN A 30 8.37 4.08 5.90
C GLN A 30 8.01 5.36 6.68
N ALA A 31 8.83 5.71 7.67
CA ALA A 31 8.62 6.89 8.52
C ALA A 31 8.51 8.22 7.74
N GLY A 32 9.05 8.29 6.51
CA GLY A 32 8.93 9.46 5.63
C GLY A 32 7.53 9.66 5.03
N MET A 33 6.68 8.63 5.01
CA MET A 33 5.38 8.65 4.31
C MET A 33 4.24 9.16 5.20
N LYS A 34 4.52 10.11 6.10
CA LYS A 34 3.52 10.68 7.05
C LYS A 34 2.37 11.40 6.34
N ASN A 35 2.65 12.06 5.24
CA ASN A 35 1.63 12.76 4.47
C ASN A 35 0.66 11.79 3.79
N LEU A 36 1.15 10.61 3.40
CA LEU A 36 0.37 9.59 2.69
C LEU A 36 -0.33 8.60 3.64
N LEU A 37 0.35 8.14 4.70
CA LEU A 37 -0.14 7.10 5.61
C LEU A 37 -0.59 7.64 6.98
N GLY A 38 -0.43 8.95 7.20
CA GLY A 38 -0.55 9.56 8.51
C GLY A 38 0.63 9.23 9.44
N GLY A 39 0.70 9.92 10.58
CA GLY A 39 1.81 9.77 11.52
C GLY A 39 1.90 8.39 12.21
N LYS A 40 0.76 7.72 12.44
CA LYS A 40 0.74 6.37 13.04
C LYS A 40 1.06 5.29 12.02
N GLY A 41 0.46 5.34 10.82
CA GLY A 41 0.69 4.37 9.74
C GLY A 41 2.15 4.36 9.31
N ALA A 42 2.75 5.54 9.11
CA ALA A 42 4.16 5.66 8.77
C ALA A 42 5.10 5.09 9.87
N ASN A 43 4.78 5.31 11.15
CA ASN A 43 5.57 4.75 12.25
C ASN A 43 5.38 3.23 12.40
N LEU A 44 4.20 2.68 12.16
CA LEU A 44 3.96 1.23 12.18
C LEU A 44 4.70 0.51 11.06
N ALA A 45 4.68 1.08 9.85
CA ALA A 45 5.47 0.59 8.72
C ALA A 45 6.97 0.63 9.03
N GLU A 46 7.46 1.73 9.62
CA GLU A 46 8.86 1.85 10.07
C GLU A 46 9.23 0.80 11.13
N MET A 47 8.41 0.62 12.16
CA MET A 47 8.65 -0.38 13.20
C MET A 47 8.70 -1.79 12.61
N SER A 48 7.84 -2.06 11.63
CA SER A 48 7.87 -3.33 10.90
C SER A 48 9.12 -3.47 10.00
N ASN A 49 9.63 -2.39 9.39
CA ASN A 49 10.90 -2.40 8.63
C ASN A 49 12.11 -2.67 9.53
N LEU A 50 12.06 -2.18 10.78
CA LEU A 50 13.09 -2.42 11.79
C LEU A 50 13.04 -3.83 12.39
N GLY A 51 12.11 -4.68 11.95
CA GLY A 51 11.96 -6.05 12.44
C GLY A 51 11.38 -6.14 13.86
N LEU A 52 10.75 -5.07 14.35
CA LEU A 52 10.01 -5.14 15.60
C LEU A 52 8.76 -6.01 15.42
N PRO A 53 8.32 -6.73 16.48
CA PRO A 53 7.12 -7.56 16.41
C PRO A 53 5.86 -6.68 16.36
N VAL A 54 5.54 -6.20 15.17
CA VAL A 54 4.31 -5.47 14.86
C VAL A 54 3.28 -6.47 14.31
N PRO A 55 2.08 -6.56 14.88
CA PRO A 55 1.02 -7.38 14.32
C PRO A 55 0.73 -6.97 12.87
N PRO A 56 0.48 -7.94 11.96
CA PRO A 56 0.19 -7.65 10.57
C PRO A 56 -1.06 -6.77 10.43
N GLY A 57 -0.99 -5.81 9.51
CA GLY A 57 -2.06 -4.85 9.27
C GLY A 57 -1.85 -4.05 7.99
N PHE A 58 -2.68 -3.04 7.78
CA PHE A 58 -2.59 -2.15 6.63
C PHE A 58 -2.98 -0.73 7.00
N SER A 59 -2.45 0.23 6.24
CA SER A 59 -2.80 1.65 6.28
C SER A 59 -3.44 2.03 4.96
N ILE A 60 -4.56 2.75 5.03
CA ILE A 60 -5.19 3.36 3.86
C ILE A 60 -4.63 4.77 3.69
N THR A 61 -4.38 5.18 2.45
CA THR A 61 -3.83 6.51 2.18
C THR A 61 -4.78 7.63 2.60
N THR A 62 -4.20 8.75 3.03
CA THR A 62 -4.92 9.98 3.37
C THR A 62 -5.66 10.59 2.18
N GLU A 63 -5.24 10.26 0.95
CA GLU A 63 -5.88 10.70 -0.29
C GLU A 63 -7.36 10.30 -0.35
N ILE A 64 -7.73 9.15 0.22
CA ILE A 64 -9.13 8.73 0.33
C ILE A 64 -9.93 9.65 1.26
N CYS A 65 -9.32 10.15 2.33
CA CYS A 65 -9.99 11.01 3.31
C CYS A 65 -10.34 12.39 2.71
N THR A 66 -9.62 12.80 1.67
CA THR A 66 -9.83 14.07 0.95
C THR A 66 -10.73 13.97 -0.29
N SER A 67 -11.25 12.77 -0.60
CA SER A 67 -12.09 12.51 -1.77
C SER A 67 -13.58 12.71 -1.52
#